data_AF-A0A2W7NXB1-F1
#
_entry.id   AF-A0A2W7NXB1-F1
#
_cell.length_a   1.000
_cell.length_b   1.000
_cell.length_c   1.000
_cell.angle_alpha   90.00
_cell.angle_beta   90.00
_cell.angle_gamma   90.00
#
_symmetry.space_group_name_H-M   'P 1'
#
loop_
_entity.id
_entity.type
_entity.pdbx_description
1 polymer ?
#
loop_
_entity_poly.entity_id
_entity_poly.type
_entity_poly.pdbx_seq_one_letter_code
_entity_poly.pdbx_strand_id
1 'polypeptide(L)'
;MAGRIGMHMDRELLHQASEGSVLFADVSGSTRLYERAGNAAALAAVGRCIGAMKSCSEASQGRLIKTIGDEVMVLFPCAEQALQAALDIQRAVAELPPVAGFTMSSHIGFHHGPVLSDASGDVFGDAVNLAARLSGLAARGQIITSKDAVADLPAPLRQMTRYLYPIHVRGRAQPVELYEAIWQQATDLTLIAGFKEPLSHAAFLTLRYRDTVVEMNAVSAPVTIGRDTGMTIVVSDRLASRFQAMAEPRAGRYVLIDRSSNGTHVSMDGAEPFILRRDEVTLRGHGWIGFGQWTGPSAECIEFALQVDKTSTGL
;
A
#
# COMPACT_ATOMS: atom_id res chain seq x y z
N MET A 1 -48.65 10.94 -2.01
CA MET A 1 -47.92 9.74 -2.46
C MET A 1 -46.54 10.17 -2.91
N ALA A 2 -45.52 9.69 -2.21
CA ALA A 2 -44.06 9.78 -2.42
C ALA A 2 -43.36 10.34 -1.16
N GLY A 3 -43.25 9.47 -0.15
CA GLY A 3 -42.53 9.73 1.08
C GLY A 3 -41.03 9.80 0.84
N ARG A 4 -40.39 10.81 1.43
CA ARG A 4 -38.94 10.84 1.67
C ARG A 4 -38.63 9.75 2.69
N ILE A 5 -37.98 8.67 2.25
CA ILE A 5 -37.33 7.72 3.15
C ILE A 5 -35.97 8.33 3.51
N GLY A 6 -35.98 9.22 4.50
CA GLY A 6 -34.76 9.48 5.26
C GLY A 6 -34.53 8.27 6.15
N MET A 7 -33.45 7.52 5.90
CA MET A 7 -32.91 6.56 6.87
C MET A 7 -32.42 7.35 8.10
N HIS A 8 -33.36 7.70 8.98
CA HIS A 8 -33.04 7.90 10.39
C HIS A 8 -32.78 6.52 10.97
N MET A 9 -31.51 6.15 11.02
CA MET A 9 -31.05 5.00 11.78
C MET A 9 -31.15 5.39 13.26
N ASP A 10 -32.07 4.78 13.99
CA ASP A 10 -32.36 5.08 15.39
C ASP A 10 -31.10 4.95 16.26
N ARG A 11 -30.85 5.98 17.06
CA ARG A 11 -29.72 6.10 18.01
C ARG A 11 -29.79 5.11 19.19
N GLU A 12 -30.80 4.24 19.25
CA GLU A 12 -31.09 3.34 20.38
C GLU A 12 -30.58 1.89 20.21
N LEU A 13 -29.89 1.56 19.10
CA LEU A 13 -29.39 0.19 18.85
C LEU A 13 -27.87 -0.02 19.02
N LEU A 14 -27.09 1.05 19.29
CA LEU A 14 -25.64 0.95 19.51
C LEU A 14 -25.36 0.55 20.97
N HIS A 15 -24.96 -0.70 21.20
CA HIS A 15 -24.68 -1.23 22.53
C HIS A 15 -23.16 -1.37 22.75
N GLN A 16 -22.65 -0.61 23.72
CA GLN A 16 -21.27 -0.61 24.22
C GLN A 16 -20.23 -0.04 23.24
N ALA A 17 -19.71 1.15 23.60
CA ALA A 17 -18.45 1.64 23.06
C ALA A 17 -17.31 0.91 23.77
N SER A 18 -16.39 0.35 22.98
CA SER A 18 -15.15 -0.26 23.47
C SER A 18 -13.98 0.18 22.60
N GLU A 19 -12.76 -0.12 23.03
CA GLU A 19 -11.61 -0.09 22.13
C GLU A 19 -11.42 -1.45 21.46
N GLY A 20 -10.85 -1.43 20.26
CA GLY A 20 -10.52 -2.64 19.53
C GLY A 20 -9.74 -2.34 18.26
N SER A 21 -9.08 -3.38 17.75
CA SER A 21 -8.39 -3.31 16.47
C SER A 21 -9.21 -3.97 15.38
N VAL A 22 -9.60 -3.19 14.39
CA VAL A 22 -10.31 -3.70 13.22
C VAL A 22 -9.28 -3.98 12.12
N LEU A 23 -9.31 -5.19 11.58
CA LEU A 23 -8.45 -5.64 10.49
C LEU A 23 -9.32 -6.06 9.31
N PHE A 24 -8.90 -5.64 8.12
CA PHE A 24 -9.39 -6.10 6.84
C PHE A 24 -8.26 -6.80 6.10
N ALA A 25 -8.52 -7.97 5.54
CA ALA A 25 -7.57 -8.71 4.71
C ALA A 25 -8.28 -9.27 3.48
N ASP A 26 -7.75 -8.95 2.30
CA ASP A 26 -8.35 -9.31 1.01
C ASP A 26 -7.34 -10.07 0.12
N VAL A 27 -7.84 -11.00 -0.68
CA VAL A 27 -7.07 -11.80 -1.62
C VAL A 27 -6.66 -10.94 -2.83
N SER A 28 -5.36 -10.73 -2.98
CA SER A 28 -4.83 -9.85 -4.02
C SER A 28 -4.88 -10.49 -5.41
N GLY A 29 -5.62 -9.86 -6.33
CA GLY A 29 -5.66 -10.22 -7.75
C GLY A 29 -6.54 -11.41 -8.08
N SER A 30 -7.55 -11.68 -7.25
CA SER A 30 -8.55 -12.75 -7.45
C SER A 30 -9.21 -12.70 -8.82
N THR A 31 -9.56 -11.52 -9.35
CA THR A 31 -10.17 -11.37 -10.69
C THR A 31 -9.31 -12.00 -11.79
N ARG A 32 -7.99 -11.76 -11.78
CA ARG A 32 -7.06 -12.36 -12.77
C ARG A 32 -6.95 -13.87 -12.60
N LEU A 33 -7.11 -14.37 -11.38
CA LEU A 33 -7.13 -15.80 -11.10
C LEU A 33 -8.38 -16.45 -11.69
N TYR A 34 -9.55 -15.82 -11.59
CA TYR A 34 -10.78 -16.30 -12.22
C TYR A 34 -10.64 -16.39 -13.75
N GLU A 35 -10.02 -15.39 -14.37
CA GLU A 35 -9.76 -15.39 -15.83
C GLU A 35 -8.80 -16.51 -16.27
N ARG A 36 -7.72 -16.76 -15.51
CA ARG A 36 -6.69 -17.75 -15.88
C ARG A 36 -7.02 -19.19 -15.51
N ALA A 37 -7.55 -19.41 -14.31
CA ALA A 37 -7.74 -20.75 -13.75
C ALA A 37 -9.17 -21.28 -13.94
N GLY A 38 -10.11 -20.41 -14.32
CA GLY A 38 -11.53 -20.72 -14.38
C GLY A 38 -12.19 -20.74 -13.00
N ASN A 39 -13.53 -20.65 -13.00
CA ASN A 39 -14.32 -20.37 -11.80
C ASN A 39 -14.11 -21.39 -10.67
N ALA A 40 -14.09 -22.68 -10.96
CA ALA A 40 -13.99 -23.72 -9.93
C ALA A 40 -12.63 -23.71 -9.22
N ALA A 41 -11.52 -23.61 -9.97
CA ALA A 41 -10.18 -23.62 -9.41
C ALA A 41 -9.87 -22.31 -8.68
N ALA A 42 -10.30 -21.17 -9.23
CA ALA A 42 -10.17 -19.87 -8.58
C ALA A 42 -10.96 -19.80 -7.27
N LEU A 43 -12.21 -20.26 -7.26
CA LEU A 43 -13.04 -20.31 -6.05
C LEU A 43 -12.40 -21.18 -4.96
N ALA A 44 -11.88 -22.36 -5.33
CA ALA A 44 -11.18 -23.22 -4.38
C ALA A 44 -9.89 -22.57 -3.82
N ALA A 45 -9.15 -21.83 -4.64
CA ALA A 45 -7.93 -21.13 -4.24
C ALA A 45 -8.21 -19.95 -3.30
N VAL A 46 -9.20 -19.13 -3.65
CA VAL A 46 -9.71 -18.04 -2.79
C VAL A 46 -10.22 -18.61 -1.48
N GLY A 47 -10.98 -19.71 -1.51
CA GLY A 47 -11.46 -20.40 -0.32
C GLY A 47 -10.34 -20.85 0.62
N ARG A 48 -9.21 -21.35 0.09
CA ARG A 48 -8.03 -21.67 0.91
C ARG A 48 -7.39 -20.43 1.54
N CYS A 49 -7.30 -19.32 0.81
CA CYS A 49 -6.79 -18.06 1.34
C CYS A 49 -7.67 -17.54 2.48
N ILE A 50 -8.98 -17.49 2.27
CA ILE A 50 -9.96 -17.11 3.29
C ILE A 50 -9.87 -18.04 4.51
N GLY A 51 -9.71 -19.35 4.28
CA GLY A 51 -9.51 -20.32 5.35
C GLY A 51 -8.27 -20.00 6.19
N ALA A 52 -7.12 -19.78 5.54
CA ALA A 52 -5.88 -19.39 6.22
C ALA A 52 -6.05 -18.05 6.99
N MET A 53 -6.69 -17.05 6.37
CA MET A 53 -6.96 -15.77 7.02
C MET A 53 -7.76 -15.92 8.30
N LYS A 54 -8.82 -16.74 8.28
CA LYS A 54 -9.67 -17.04 9.44
C LYS A 54 -8.88 -17.77 10.53
N SER A 55 -8.16 -18.83 10.18
CA SER A 55 -7.39 -19.62 11.14
C SER A 55 -6.29 -18.79 11.83
N CYS A 56 -5.51 -18.00 11.08
CA CYS A 56 -4.50 -17.11 11.66
C CYS A 56 -5.11 -16.03 12.56
N SER A 57 -6.28 -15.51 12.17
CA SER A 57 -7.02 -14.53 12.97
C SER A 57 -7.48 -15.14 14.30
N GLU A 58 -8.12 -16.31 14.27
CA GLU A 58 -8.59 -17.00 15.48
C GLU A 58 -7.43 -17.38 16.41
N ALA A 59 -6.31 -17.85 15.87
CA ALA A 59 -5.10 -18.17 16.63
C ALA A 59 -4.53 -16.94 17.38
N SER A 60 -4.74 -15.74 16.83
CA SER A 60 -4.37 -14.46 17.46
C SER A 60 -5.53 -13.82 18.22
N GLN A 61 -6.52 -14.61 18.68
CA GLN A 61 -7.68 -14.15 19.45
C GLN A 61 -8.59 -13.17 18.70
N GLY A 62 -8.54 -13.18 17.36
CA GLY A 62 -9.41 -12.39 16.51
C GLY A 62 -10.81 -12.99 16.42
N ARG A 63 -11.83 -12.13 16.51
CA ARG A 63 -13.22 -12.48 16.27
C ARG A 63 -13.57 -12.11 14.84
N LEU A 64 -13.82 -13.12 14.00
CA LEU A 64 -14.34 -12.91 12.66
C LEU A 64 -15.71 -12.22 12.76
N ILE A 65 -15.84 -11.03 12.17
CA ILE A 65 -17.09 -10.28 12.13
C ILE A 65 -17.89 -10.73 10.91
N LYS A 66 -17.29 -10.66 9.73
CA LYS A 66 -17.91 -11.07 8.46
C LYS A 66 -16.88 -11.31 7.36
N THR A 67 -17.35 -11.92 6.28
CA THR A 67 -16.63 -12.06 5.01
C THR A 67 -17.40 -11.28 3.95
N ILE A 68 -16.69 -10.50 3.13
CA ILE A 68 -17.25 -9.65 2.07
C ILE A 68 -16.55 -10.04 0.77
N GLY A 69 -17.14 -10.99 0.03
CA GLY A 69 -16.47 -11.57 -1.14
C GLY A 69 -15.21 -12.35 -0.73
N ASP A 70 -14.05 -11.89 -1.20
CA ASP A 70 -12.70 -12.39 -0.90
C ASP A 70 -11.97 -11.61 0.21
N GLU A 71 -12.68 -10.72 0.90
CA GLU A 71 -12.18 -9.99 2.07
C GLU A 71 -12.75 -10.54 3.39
N VAL A 72 -11.91 -10.58 4.43
CA VAL A 72 -12.36 -10.83 5.82
C VAL A 72 -12.26 -9.56 6.67
N MET A 73 -13.27 -9.35 7.52
CA MET A 73 -13.27 -8.33 8.56
C MET A 73 -13.18 -9.00 9.93
N VAL A 74 -12.18 -8.62 10.72
CA VAL A 74 -11.87 -9.23 12.01
C VAL A 74 -11.69 -8.14 13.07
N LEU A 75 -12.22 -8.38 14.26
CA LEU A 75 -12.00 -7.55 15.44
C LEU A 75 -11.04 -8.25 16.40
N PHE A 76 -10.01 -7.53 16.85
CA PHE A 76 -9.05 -7.98 17.85
C PHE A 76 -9.14 -7.10 19.11
N PRO A 77 -8.76 -7.65 20.29
CA PRO A 77 -8.82 -6.89 21.54
C PRO A 77 -7.82 -5.72 21.59
N CYS A 78 -6.67 -5.81 20.91
CA CYS A 78 -5.71 -4.70 20.81
C CYS A 78 -4.81 -4.79 19.58
N ALA A 79 -3.94 -3.79 19.39
CA ALA A 79 -3.09 -3.63 18.20
C ALA A 79 -2.07 -4.76 18.02
N GLU A 80 -1.55 -5.31 19.13
CA GLU A 80 -0.57 -6.40 19.12
C GLU A 80 -1.11 -7.65 18.43
N GLN A 81 -2.27 -8.17 18.86
CA GLN A 81 -2.81 -9.38 18.23
C GLN A 81 -3.28 -9.14 16.79
N ALA A 82 -3.76 -7.93 16.46
CA ALA A 82 -4.08 -7.59 15.08
C ALA A 82 -2.84 -7.63 14.17
N LEU A 83 -1.72 -7.08 14.63
CA LEU A 83 -0.48 -7.13 13.88
C LEU A 83 0.06 -8.57 13.79
N GLN A 84 0.06 -9.34 14.88
CA GLN A 84 0.51 -10.72 14.87
C GLN A 84 -0.29 -11.55 13.85
N ALA A 85 -1.62 -11.41 13.87
CA ALA A 85 -2.50 -12.03 12.88
C ALA A 85 -2.12 -11.61 11.46
N ALA A 86 -1.94 -10.31 11.20
CA ALA A 86 -1.58 -9.81 9.87
C ALA A 86 -0.26 -10.43 9.35
N LEU A 87 0.75 -10.54 10.21
CA LEU A 87 2.04 -11.16 9.88
C LEU A 87 1.86 -12.65 9.52
N ASP A 88 1.09 -13.38 10.32
CA ASP A 88 0.87 -14.81 10.14
C ASP A 88 -0.02 -15.10 8.92
N ILE A 89 -1.01 -14.24 8.64
CA ILE A 89 -1.82 -14.30 7.42
C ILE A 89 -0.93 -14.17 6.19
N GLN A 90 -0.03 -13.18 6.17
CA GLN A 90 0.85 -12.99 5.02
C GLN A 90 1.75 -14.20 4.78
N ARG A 91 2.33 -14.78 5.84
CA ARG A 91 3.15 -16.01 5.75
C ARG A 91 2.33 -17.19 5.24
N ALA A 92 1.19 -17.46 5.87
CA ALA A 92 0.35 -18.60 5.53
C ALA A 92 -0.18 -18.51 4.10
N VAL A 93 -0.59 -17.33 3.64
CA VAL A 93 -1.07 -17.13 2.25
C VAL A 93 0.07 -17.29 1.25
N ALA A 94 1.29 -16.83 1.57
CA ALA A 94 2.45 -16.98 0.71
C ALA A 94 2.92 -18.44 0.57
N GLU A 95 2.68 -19.28 1.58
CA GLU A 95 2.96 -20.72 1.56
C GLU A 95 1.92 -21.54 0.78
N LEU A 96 0.77 -20.95 0.42
CA LEU A 96 -0.24 -21.66 -0.35
C LEU A 96 0.28 -22.02 -1.76
N PRO A 97 -0.04 -23.22 -2.27
CA PRO A 97 0.42 -23.64 -3.58
C PRO A 97 -0.13 -22.72 -4.67
N PRO A 98 0.69 -22.34 -5.67
CA PRO A 98 0.24 -21.54 -6.80
C PRO A 98 -0.82 -22.30 -7.60
N VAL A 99 -1.75 -21.56 -8.19
CA VAL A 99 -2.84 -22.11 -9.00
C VAL A 99 -2.74 -21.53 -10.40
N ALA A 100 -2.62 -22.39 -11.42
CA ALA A 100 -2.41 -21.97 -12.81
C ALA A 100 -1.23 -20.96 -12.97
N GLY A 101 -0.14 -21.17 -12.23
CA GLY A 101 1.03 -20.29 -12.23
C GLY A 101 0.82 -18.94 -11.53
N PHE A 102 -0.31 -18.75 -10.83
CA PHE A 102 -0.59 -17.58 -10.02
C PHE A 102 -0.30 -17.88 -8.54
N THR A 103 0.70 -17.20 -7.98
CA THR A 103 0.99 -17.25 -6.55
C THR A 103 -0.08 -16.47 -5.79
N MET A 104 -0.60 -17.03 -4.69
CA MET A 104 -1.57 -16.32 -3.86
C MET A 104 -0.89 -15.23 -3.02
N SER A 105 -1.60 -14.18 -2.66
CA SER A 105 -1.14 -13.13 -1.74
C SER A 105 -2.34 -12.36 -1.22
N SER A 106 -2.16 -11.64 -0.13
CA SER A 106 -3.16 -10.78 0.45
C SER A 106 -2.64 -9.35 0.60
N HIS A 107 -3.56 -8.41 0.71
CA HIS A 107 -3.27 -7.06 1.17
C HIS A 107 -4.11 -6.81 2.42
N ILE A 108 -3.51 -6.14 3.41
CA ILE A 108 -4.07 -6.07 4.77
C ILE A 108 -4.02 -4.63 5.26
N GLY A 109 -5.12 -4.18 5.86
CA GLY A 109 -5.21 -2.90 6.56
C GLY A 109 -5.78 -3.08 7.96
N PHE A 110 -5.19 -2.43 8.97
CA PHE A 110 -5.78 -2.43 10.31
C PHE A 110 -5.61 -1.11 11.05
N HIS A 111 -6.52 -0.83 11.98
CA HIS A 111 -6.47 0.33 12.86
C HIS A 111 -6.98 -0.03 14.25
N HIS A 112 -6.38 0.57 15.28
CA HIS A 112 -6.82 0.45 16.67
C HIS A 112 -7.51 1.73 17.11
N GLY A 113 -8.69 1.61 17.71
CA GLY A 113 -9.42 2.75 18.24
C GLY A 113 -10.84 2.39 18.69
N PRO A 114 -11.68 3.43 18.92
CA PRO A 114 -13.05 3.22 19.37
C PRO A 114 -13.91 2.48 18.35
N VAL A 115 -14.63 1.46 18.83
CA VAL A 115 -15.59 0.67 18.06
C VAL A 115 -16.93 0.64 18.77
N LEU A 116 -18.00 0.54 17.98
CA LEU A 116 -19.36 0.35 18.45
C LEU A 116 -19.82 -1.04 18.02
N SER A 117 -20.37 -1.80 18.96
CA SER A 117 -20.97 -3.09 18.64
C SER A 117 -22.50 -2.98 18.67
N ASP A 118 -23.18 -3.83 17.90
CA ASP A 118 -24.62 -4.05 18.06
C ASP A 118 -24.92 -5.38 18.76
N ALA A 119 -26.20 -5.64 19.04
CA ALA A 119 -26.63 -6.87 19.69
C ALA A 119 -26.38 -8.14 18.85
N SER A 120 -26.17 -8.01 17.54
CA SER A 120 -25.82 -9.11 16.64
C SER A 120 -24.32 -9.42 16.64
N GLY A 121 -23.51 -8.54 17.26
CA GLY A 121 -22.07 -8.63 17.31
C GLY A 121 -21.36 -8.01 16.11
N ASP A 122 -22.08 -7.29 15.25
CA ASP A 122 -21.49 -6.50 14.17
C ASP A 122 -20.80 -5.25 14.73
N VAL A 123 -19.83 -4.71 13.99
CA VAL A 123 -18.93 -3.65 14.45
C VAL A 123 -18.98 -2.46 13.50
N PHE A 124 -19.12 -1.27 14.08
CA PHE A 124 -19.26 0.00 13.37
C PHE A 124 -18.36 1.08 13.98
N GLY A 125 -18.21 2.18 13.24
CA GLY A 125 -17.54 3.39 13.70
C GLY A 125 -16.32 3.75 12.87
N ASP A 126 -15.63 4.81 13.31
CA ASP A 126 -14.52 5.39 12.56
C ASP A 126 -13.34 4.43 12.43
N ALA A 127 -13.13 3.55 13.41
CA ALA A 127 -12.07 2.55 13.34
C ALA A 127 -12.28 1.55 12.20
N VAL A 128 -13.53 1.13 11.96
CA VAL A 128 -13.90 0.26 10.83
C VAL A 128 -13.66 0.96 9.51
N ASN A 129 -14.14 2.20 9.38
CA ASN A 129 -13.99 2.98 8.15
C ASN A 129 -12.52 3.26 7.80
N LEU A 130 -11.69 3.54 8.81
CA LEU A 130 -10.27 3.76 8.61
C LEU A 130 -9.58 2.44 8.23
N ALA A 131 -9.79 1.34 8.96
CA ALA A 131 -9.17 0.06 8.66
C ALA A 131 -9.48 -0.43 7.22
N ALA A 132 -10.74 -0.32 6.79
CA ALA A 132 -11.14 -0.64 5.41
C ALA A 132 -10.40 0.22 4.37
N ARG A 133 -10.26 1.53 4.65
CA ARG A 133 -9.49 2.44 3.79
C ARG A 133 -8.02 2.06 3.74
N LEU A 134 -7.42 1.69 4.87
CA LEU A 134 -6.02 1.26 4.91
C LEU A 134 -5.80 -0.02 4.11
N SER A 135 -6.77 -0.95 4.14
CA SER A 135 -6.75 -2.16 3.32
C SER A 135 -6.77 -1.79 1.84
N GLY A 136 -7.69 -0.92 1.41
CA GLY A 136 -7.75 -0.46 0.02
C GLY A 136 -6.52 0.32 -0.48
N LEU A 137 -5.67 0.82 0.42
CA LEU A 137 -4.39 1.44 0.09
C LEU A 137 -3.22 0.45 0.06
N ALA A 138 -3.39 -0.73 0.65
CA ALA A 138 -2.35 -1.73 0.76
C ALA A 138 -2.12 -2.41 -0.60
N ALA A 139 -0.88 -2.43 -1.04
CA ALA A 139 -0.48 -3.21 -2.19
C ALA A 139 -0.49 -4.71 -1.86
N ARG A 140 -0.42 -5.54 -2.90
CA ARG A 140 -0.23 -6.98 -2.77
C ARG A 140 0.96 -7.30 -1.87
N GLY A 141 0.75 -8.14 -0.86
CA GLY A 141 1.76 -8.53 0.12
C GLY A 141 2.07 -7.45 1.17
N GLN A 142 1.27 -6.37 1.24
CA GLN A 142 1.51 -5.28 2.18
C GLN A 142 0.55 -5.36 3.38
N ILE A 143 1.04 -4.91 4.53
CA ILE A 143 0.24 -4.67 5.74
C ILE A 143 0.35 -3.18 6.04
N ILE A 144 -0.76 -2.42 5.96
CA ILE A 144 -0.81 -0.99 6.29
C ILE A 144 -1.57 -0.79 7.61
N THR A 145 -1.06 0.12 8.44
CA THR A 145 -1.71 0.55 9.68
C THR A 145 -1.53 2.04 9.92
N SER A 146 -2.16 2.56 10.98
CA SER A 146 -2.06 3.96 11.41
C SER A 146 -1.02 4.15 12.52
N LYS A 147 -0.54 5.38 12.70
CA LYS A 147 0.26 5.77 13.88
C LYS A 147 -0.38 5.39 15.22
N ASP A 148 -1.69 5.60 15.37
CA ASP A 148 -2.42 5.32 16.62
C ASP A 148 -2.22 3.84 17.00
N ALA A 149 -2.50 2.92 16.07
CA ALA A 149 -2.24 1.49 16.26
C ALA A 149 -0.76 1.17 16.57
N VAL A 150 0.20 1.85 15.91
CA VAL A 150 1.65 1.65 16.15
C VAL A 150 2.09 2.15 17.53
N ALA A 151 1.46 3.20 18.05
CA ALA A 151 1.73 3.71 19.39
C ALA A 151 1.39 2.65 20.44
N ASP A 152 0.35 1.87 20.22
CA ASP A 152 -0.12 0.83 21.15
C ASP A 152 0.56 -0.54 20.96
N LEU A 153 1.52 -0.65 20.04
CA LEU A 153 2.31 -1.87 19.87
C LEU A 153 3.42 -1.98 20.93
N PRO A 154 3.75 -3.20 21.40
CA PRO A 154 4.98 -3.44 22.16
C PRO A 154 6.21 -3.19 21.28
N ALA A 155 7.34 -2.86 21.92
CA ALA A 155 8.56 -2.44 21.21
C ALA A 155 9.03 -3.40 20.10
N PRO A 156 9.02 -4.74 20.28
CA PRO A 156 9.46 -5.67 19.23
C PRO A 156 8.60 -5.57 17.96
N LEU A 157 7.27 -5.52 18.11
CA LEU A 157 6.36 -5.37 16.99
C LEU A 157 6.42 -3.98 16.37
N ARG A 158 6.60 -2.94 17.19
CA ARG A 158 6.78 -1.57 16.70
C ARG A 158 8.01 -1.45 15.79
N GLN A 159 9.11 -2.14 16.13
CA GLN A 159 10.33 -2.19 15.31
C GLN A 159 10.13 -2.88 13.95
N MET A 160 9.10 -3.71 13.82
CA MET A 160 8.71 -4.30 12.54
C MET A 160 7.90 -3.34 11.66
N THR A 161 7.65 -2.11 12.12
CA THR A 161 6.90 -1.12 11.35
C THR A 161 7.81 -0.04 10.78
N ARG A 162 7.45 0.48 9.60
CA ARG A 162 8.08 1.67 9.02
C ARG A 162 7.03 2.72 8.70
N TYR A 163 7.36 3.98 8.96
CA TYR A 163 6.53 5.11 8.55
C TYR A 163 6.36 5.13 7.02
N LEU A 164 5.16 5.49 6.55
CA LEU A 164 4.86 5.69 5.14
C LEU A 164 4.71 7.16 4.79
N TYR A 165 3.49 7.68 4.94
CA TYR A 165 3.07 9.05 4.61
C TYR A 165 1.73 9.30 5.31
N PRO A 166 1.31 10.56 5.49
CA PRO A 166 0.01 10.86 6.05
C PRO A 166 -1.08 10.90 4.97
N ILE A 167 -2.30 10.55 5.34
CA ILE A 167 -3.49 10.70 4.49
C ILE A 167 -4.54 11.57 5.15
N HIS A 168 -5.31 12.29 4.33
CA HIS A 168 -6.49 13.00 4.81
C HIS A 168 -7.70 12.06 4.80
N VAL A 169 -8.34 11.91 5.96
CA VAL A 169 -9.54 11.10 6.10
C VAL A 169 -10.72 12.03 6.30
N ARG A 170 -11.76 11.89 5.47
CA ARG A 170 -12.99 12.69 5.59
C ARG A 170 -13.53 12.52 7.02
N GLY A 171 -13.72 13.63 7.72
CA GLY A 171 -14.21 13.63 9.10
C GLY A 171 -13.12 13.73 10.19
N ARG A 172 -11.83 13.63 9.84
CA ARG A 172 -10.72 13.90 10.76
C ARG A 172 -10.08 15.26 10.46
N ALA A 173 -9.82 16.05 11.50
CA ALA A 173 -9.21 17.38 11.38
C ALA A 173 -7.70 17.32 11.09
N GLN A 174 -7.01 16.32 11.66
CA GLN A 174 -5.59 16.08 11.42
C GLN A 174 -5.39 14.92 10.43
N PRO A 175 -4.34 14.97 9.58
CA PRO A 175 -3.96 13.85 8.75
C PRO A 175 -3.64 12.61 9.58
N VAL A 176 -4.01 11.44 9.08
CA VAL A 176 -3.65 10.15 9.69
C VAL A 176 -2.33 9.68 9.12
N GLU A 177 -1.31 9.59 9.96
CA GLU A 177 0.00 9.04 9.59
C GLU A 177 -0.07 7.53 9.41
N LEU A 178 0.43 7.03 8.28
CA LEU A 178 0.41 5.60 7.94
C LEU A 178 1.76 4.94 8.20
N TYR A 179 1.70 3.65 8.53
CA TYR A 179 2.83 2.76 8.74
C TYR A 179 2.62 1.46 7.97
N GLU A 180 3.70 0.79 7.60
CA GLU A 180 3.69 -0.56 7.04
C GLU A 180 4.37 -1.51 8.00
N ALA A 181 3.77 -2.67 8.22
CA ALA A 181 4.45 -3.75 8.93
C ALA A 181 5.21 -4.66 7.96
N ILE A 182 6.48 -4.93 8.30
CA ILE A 182 7.40 -5.74 7.52
C ILE A 182 7.38 -7.18 8.04
N TRP A 183 6.98 -8.12 7.18
CA TRP A 183 6.77 -9.52 7.55
C TRP A 183 7.72 -10.50 6.86
N GLN A 184 8.32 -10.09 5.73
CA GLN A 184 9.42 -10.80 5.08
C GLN A 184 10.73 -10.17 5.53
N GLN A 185 11.57 -10.94 6.23
CA GLN A 185 13.00 -10.65 6.24
C GLN A 185 13.58 -11.20 4.95
N ALA A 186 14.28 -10.38 4.17
CA ALA A 186 14.91 -10.84 2.95
C ALA A 186 15.90 -11.97 3.27
N THR A 187 15.53 -13.20 2.91
CA THR A 187 16.46 -14.34 2.89
C THR A 187 17.31 -14.19 1.63
N ASP A 188 18.62 -14.04 1.81
CA ASP A 188 19.67 -13.94 0.79
C ASP A 188 19.64 -12.72 -0.15
N LEU A 189 19.90 -11.54 0.43
CA LEU A 189 20.83 -10.60 -0.19
C LEU A 189 21.92 -10.26 0.82
N THR A 190 23.13 -10.71 0.49
CA THR A 190 24.44 -10.44 1.08
C THR A 190 24.50 -9.19 1.97
N LEU A 191 24.85 -9.40 3.23
CA LEU A 191 25.45 -8.45 4.17
C LEU A 191 25.76 -7.06 3.58
N ILE A 192 24.88 -6.09 3.83
CA ILE A 192 25.31 -4.74 4.20
C ILE A 192 24.45 -4.30 5.38
N ALA A 193 25.12 -4.23 6.53
CA ALA A 193 24.88 -3.42 7.73
C ALA A 193 23.42 -3.03 8.08
N GLY A 194 23.05 -3.29 9.33
CA GLY A 194 21.72 -3.05 9.87
C GLY A 194 21.20 -1.64 9.61
N PHE A 195 20.02 -1.59 8.99
CA PHE A 195 19.20 -0.38 8.92
C PHE A 195 18.52 -0.16 10.27
N LYS A 196 19.29 0.39 11.21
CA LYS A 196 18.75 1.25 12.26
C LYS A 196 18.33 2.55 11.57
N GLU A 197 17.14 3.03 11.94
CA GLU A 197 16.52 4.32 11.63
C GLU A 197 15.59 4.41 10.42
N PRO A 198 14.49 5.21 10.53
CA PRO A 198 13.68 5.59 9.38
C PRO A 198 14.59 6.16 8.29
N LEU A 199 14.24 5.97 7.02
CA LEU A 199 14.89 6.70 5.93
C LEU A 199 14.89 8.18 6.33
N SER A 200 16.06 8.63 6.78
CA SER A 200 16.25 9.97 7.27
C SER A 200 16.06 10.91 6.08
N HIS A 201 16.14 12.20 6.31
CA HIS A 201 16.04 13.25 5.30
C HIS A 201 17.14 13.17 4.20
N ALA A 202 17.82 12.03 4.04
CA ALA A 202 19.01 11.77 3.25
C ALA A 202 18.81 10.77 2.08
N ALA A 203 17.57 10.38 1.75
CA ALA A 203 17.30 9.61 0.53
C ALA A 203 17.02 10.56 -0.64
N PHE A 204 17.86 10.57 -1.67
CA PHE A 204 17.72 11.39 -2.87
C PHE A 204 17.21 10.56 -4.04
N LEU A 205 16.30 11.11 -4.84
CA LEU A 205 15.89 10.53 -6.11
C LEU A 205 16.69 11.18 -7.23
N THR A 206 17.40 10.38 -8.01
CA THR A 206 17.96 10.81 -9.29
C THR A 206 17.00 10.46 -10.41
N LEU A 207 16.72 11.41 -11.30
CA LEU A 207 16.00 11.24 -12.55
C LEU A 207 16.95 11.60 -13.70
N ARG A 208 17.23 10.64 -14.59
CA ARG A 208 18.16 10.83 -15.71
C ARG A 208 17.46 10.63 -17.04
N TYR A 209 17.58 11.61 -17.92
CA TYR A 209 17.16 11.54 -19.31
C TYR A 209 18.29 12.05 -20.22
N ARG A 210 18.90 11.14 -20.99
CA ARG A 210 20.11 11.43 -21.78
C ARG A 210 21.19 12.09 -20.89
N ASP A 211 21.64 13.30 -21.23
CA ASP A 211 22.65 14.07 -20.51
C ASP A 211 22.07 14.90 -19.35
N THR A 212 20.74 14.98 -19.23
CA THR A 212 20.06 15.69 -18.15
C THR A 212 19.93 14.77 -16.94
N VAL A 213 20.49 15.21 -15.81
CA VAL A 213 20.35 14.55 -14.51
C VAL A 213 19.72 15.56 -13.53
N VAL A 214 18.63 15.15 -12.90
CA VAL A 214 17.94 15.93 -11.87
C VAL A 214 17.94 15.13 -10.58
N GLU A 215 18.47 15.73 -9.51
CA GLU A 215 18.44 15.15 -8.17
C GLU A 215 17.36 15.84 -7.34
N MET A 216 16.57 15.04 -6.63
CA MET A 216 15.51 15.49 -5.75
C MET A 216 15.78 15.02 -4.33
N ASN A 217 15.57 15.91 -3.37
CA ASN A 217 15.53 15.61 -1.95
C ASN A 217 14.11 15.84 -1.41
N ALA A 218 13.92 15.65 -0.10
CA ALA A 218 12.62 15.82 0.55
C ALA A 218 12.01 17.24 0.46
N VAL A 219 12.79 18.27 0.13
CA VAL A 219 12.36 19.67 0.01
C VAL A 219 12.43 20.20 -1.42
N SER A 220 12.80 19.37 -2.40
CA SER A 220 12.84 19.76 -3.81
C SER A 220 11.46 20.16 -4.33
N ALA A 221 11.43 21.17 -5.19
CA ALA A 221 10.23 21.48 -5.98
C ALA A 221 9.89 20.29 -6.90
N PRO A 222 8.61 20.14 -7.31
CA PRO A 222 8.23 19.10 -8.24
C PRO A 222 9.01 19.18 -9.56
N VAL A 223 9.53 18.04 -10.01
CA VAL A 223 10.21 17.90 -11.30
C VAL A 223 9.17 17.57 -12.35
N THR A 224 8.96 18.52 -13.27
CA THR A 224 8.03 18.35 -14.39
C THR A 224 8.71 17.67 -15.56
N ILE A 225 8.01 16.70 -16.16
CA ILE A 225 8.51 15.86 -17.26
C ILE A 225 7.56 16.03 -18.44
N GLY A 226 8.11 16.32 -19.61
CA GLY A 226 7.32 16.38 -20.83
C GLY A 226 8.05 17.00 -22.00
N ARG A 227 7.34 17.13 -23.13
CA ARG A 227 7.89 17.63 -24.39
C ARG A 227 7.98 19.15 -24.48
N ASP A 228 7.26 19.88 -23.62
CA ASP A 228 7.30 21.34 -23.62
C ASP A 228 8.64 21.84 -23.07
N THR A 229 9.17 22.91 -23.67
CA THR A 229 10.49 23.47 -23.33
C THR A 229 10.57 24.07 -21.92
N GLY A 230 9.42 24.28 -21.27
CA GLY A 230 9.33 24.76 -19.89
C GLY A 230 9.32 23.64 -18.84
N MET A 231 9.42 22.36 -19.25
CA MET A 231 9.51 21.24 -18.31
C MET A 231 10.91 21.15 -17.71
N THR A 232 11.03 20.61 -16.50
CA THR A 232 12.33 20.40 -15.83
C THR A 232 13.15 19.36 -16.58
N ILE A 233 12.52 18.26 -16.98
CA ILE A 233 13.09 17.27 -17.89
C ILE A 233 12.33 17.38 -19.22
N VAL A 234 13.02 17.95 -20.22
CA VAL A 234 12.48 18.10 -21.57
C VAL A 234 12.75 16.82 -22.37
N VAL A 235 11.69 16.05 -22.58
CA VAL A 235 11.74 14.80 -23.35
C VAL A 235 11.67 15.13 -24.84
N SER A 236 12.53 14.51 -25.66
CA SER A 236 12.56 14.72 -27.11
C SER A 236 11.65 13.77 -27.88
N ASP A 237 11.23 12.66 -27.26
CA ASP A 237 10.34 11.68 -27.87
C ASP A 237 9.01 12.32 -28.29
N ARG A 238 8.68 12.21 -29.59
CA ARG A 238 7.44 12.74 -30.17
C ARG A 238 6.19 12.05 -29.64
N LEU A 239 6.33 10.84 -29.09
CA LEU A 239 5.24 10.09 -28.49
C LEU A 239 4.97 10.50 -27.03
N ALA A 240 5.86 11.29 -26.42
CA ALA A 240 5.63 11.89 -25.11
C ALA A 240 4.65 13.07 -25.20
N SER A 241 3.82 13.21 -24.18
CA SER A 241 2.92 14.36 -24.03
C SER A 241 3.71 15.64 -23.71
N ARG A 242 3.16 16.79 -24.10
CA ARG A 242 3.70 18.12 -23.75
C ARG A 242 3.96 18.28 -22.25
N PHE A 243 2.98 17.84 -21.46
CA PHE A 243 3.11 17.54 -20.04
C PHE A 243 2.84 16.04 -19.88
N GLN A 244 3.88 15.27 -19.58
CA GLN A 244 3.78 13.82 -19.45
C GLN A 244 3.53 13.39 -18.01
N ALA A 245 4.39 13.82 -17.10
CA ALA A 245 4.32 13.43 -15.70
C ALA A 245 4.99 14.48 -14.81
N MET A 246 4.84 14.32 -13.50
CA MET A 246 5.55 15.12 -12.52
C MET A 246 6.02 14.21 -11.40
N ALA A 247 7.27 14.36 -10.97
CA ALA A 247 7.78 13.73 -9.76
C ALA A 247 7.79 14.77 -8.63
N GLU A 248 7.34 14.41 -7.44
CA GLU A 248 7.38 15.30 -6.26
C GLU A 248 7.77 14.54 -4.98
N PRO A 249 8.50 15.18 -4.06
CA PRO A 249 8.67 14.62 -2.73
C PRO A 249 7.35 14.70 -1.96
N ARG A 250 6.94 13.59 -1.35
CA ARG A 250 5.76 13.51 -0.50
C ARG A 250 6.07 12.65 0.73
N ALA A 251 6.20 13.30 1.88
CA ALA A 251 6.40 12.66 3.19
C ALA A 251 7.52 11.60 3.19
N GLY A 252 8.73 11.96 2.74
CA GLY A 252 9.90 11.07 2.76
C GLY A 252 9.97 10.05 1.61
N ARG A 253 9.14 10.23 0.58
CA ARG A 253 9.11 9.40 -0.64
C ARG A 253 9.02 10.29 -1.87
N TYR A 254 9.20 9.69 -3.03
CA TYR A 254 9.02 10.36 -4.31
C TYR A 254 7.85 9.75 -5.06
N VAL A 255 6.89 10.59 -5.44
CA VAL A 255 5.66 10.18 -6.11
C VAL A 255 5.72 10.67 -7.55
N LEU A 256 5.51 9.76 -8.50
CA LEU A 256 5.32 10.08 -9.91
C LEU A 256 3.82 10.18 -10.19
N ILE A 257 3.39 11.30 -10.75
CA ILE A 257 2.00 11.60 -11.07
C ILE A 257 1.86 11.70 -12.59
N ASP A 258 1.02 10.86 -13.17
CA ASP A 258 0.73 10.88 -14.61
C ASP A 258 -0.17 12.08 -14.97
N ARG A 259 0.26 12.85 -15.97
CA ARG A 259 -0.49 13.97 -16.56
C ARG A 259 -0.68 13.80 -18.06
N SER A 260 -0.28 12.66 -18.60
CA SER A 260 -0.23 12.40 -20.03
C SER A 260 -1.61 12.11 -20.62
N SER A 261 -1.71 12.22 -21.95
CA SER A 261 -2.94 11.85 -22.66
C SER A 261 -3.08 10.33 -22.85
N ASN A 262 -1.95 9.62 -23.00
CA ASN A 262 -1.91 8.20 -23.41
C ASN A 262 -1.41 7.24 -22.32
N GLY A 263 -1.03 7.78 -21.16
CA GLY A 263 -0.45 7.05 -20.05
C GLY A 263 1.09 7.14 -20.01
N THR A 264 1.62 6.87 -18.83
CA THR A 264 3.05 6.82 -18.53
C THR A 264 3.43 5.39 -18.17
N HIS A 265 4.39 4.80 -18.86
CA HIS A 265 4.87 3.46 -18.56
C HIS A 265 5.88 3.54 -17.42
N VAL A 266 5.78 2.64 -16.45
CA VAL A 266 6.69 2.57 -15.30
C VAL A 266 7.12 1.13 -15.12
N SER A 267 8.42 0.94 -14.94
CA SER A 267 9.03 -0.32 -14.52
C SER A 267 9.92 -0.05 -13.32
N MET A 268 9.84 -0.91 -12.32
CA MET A 268 10.72 -0.92 -11.14
C MET A 268 11.43 -2.26 -11.12
N ASP A 269 12.70 -2.28 -10.72
CA ASP A 269 13.46 -3.52 -10.59
C ASP A 269 12.71 -4.52 -9.70
N GLY A 270 12.60 -5.76 -10.19
CA GLY A 270 11.87 -6.83 -9.50
C GLY A 270 10.34 -6.73 -9.55
N ALA A 271 9.78 -5.78 -10.30
CA ALA A 271 8.34 -5.64 -10.53
C ALA A 271 7.97 -5.70 -12.02
N GLU A 272 6.78 -6.21 -12.32
CA GLU A 272 6.21 -6.18 -13.66
C GLU A 272 5.94 -4.73 -14.11
N PRO A 273 6.28 -4.34 -15.34
CA PRO A 273 5.96 -3.02 -15.85
C PRO A 273 4.45 -2.77 -15.91
N PHE A 274 4.04 -1.53 -15.68
CA PHE A 274 2.64 -1.11 -15.73
C PHE A 274 2.49 0.28 -16.35
N ILE A 275 1.25 0.68 -16.65
CA ILE A 275 0.93 1.98 -17.25
C ILE A 275 0.06 2.77 -16.28
N LEU A 276 0.53 3.95 -15.89
CA LEU A 276 -0.27 4.94 -15.18
C LEU A 276 -1.15 5.71 -16.15
N ARG A 277 -2.41 5.94 -15.78
CA ARG A 277 -3.36 6.74 -16.55
C ARG A 277 -4.14 7.67 -15.63
N ARG A 278 -3.73 8.93 -15.56
CA ARG A 278 -4.25 9.95 -14.62
C ARG A 278 -4.20 9.47 -13.17
N ASP A 279 -3.16 8.73 -12.84
CA ASP A 279 -2.93 8.10 -11.55
C ASP A 279 -1.50 8.39 -11.07
N GLU A 280 -1.18 7.98 -9.84
CA GLU A 280 0.12 8.19 -9.23
C GLU A 280 0.75 6.91 -8.68
N VAL A 281 2.08 6.88 -8.61
CA VAL A 281 2.82 5.78 -7.97
C VAL A 281 4.01 6.29 -7.17
N THR A 282 4.33 5.60 -6.08
CA THR A 282 5.59 5.83 -5.37
C THR A 282 6.75 5.19 -6.12
N LEU A 283 7.76 5.98 -6.47
CA LEU A 283 9.03 5.49 -7.01
C LEU A 283 9.86 4.84 -5.88
N ARG A 284 10.38 3.64 -6.16
CA ARG A 284 11.14 2.84 -5.19
C ARG A 284 12.33 2.20 -5.87
N GLY A 285 13.46 2.12 -5.15
CA GLY A 285 14.67 1.48 -5.66
C GLY A 285 15.12 2.13 -6.97
N HIS A 286 15.25 1.33 -8.01
CA HIS A 286 15.66 1.75 -9.34
C HIS A 286 14.65 1.28 -10.39
N GLY A 287 14.55 2.00 -11.51
CA GLY A 287 13.71 1.61 -12.62
C GLY A 287 13.64 2.64 -13.74
N TRP A 288 12.63 2.52 -14.59
CA TRP A 288 12.46 3.33 -15.79
C TRP A 288 11.04 3.88 -15.95
N ILE A 289 10.96 5.09 -16.51
CA ILE A 289 9.72 5.74 -16.92
C ILE A 289 9.76 5.89 -18.44
N GLY A 290 8.81 5.23 -19.10
CA GLY A 290 8.66 5.19 -20.54
C GLY A 290 7.45 5.96 -21.05
N PHE A 291 7.48 6.28 -22.34
CA PHE A 291 6.47 7.10 -23.02
C PHE A 291 5.89 6.34 -24.22
N GLY A 292 4.66 6.68 -24.62
CA GLY A 292 4.08 6.16 -25.85
C GLY A 292 4.00 4.62 -25.89
N GLN A 293 4.62 4.01 -26.90
CA GLN A 293 4.71 2.55 -27.06
C GLN A 293 6.06 2.06 -26.50
N TRP A 294 6.25 2.20 -25.19
CA TRP A 294 7.51 1.83 -24.55
C TRP A 294 7.68 0.30 -24.53
N THR A 295 8.82 -0.18 -25.02
CA THR A 295 9.15 -1.61 -25.12
C THR A 295 10.28 -2.04 -24.18
N GLY A 296 10.74 -1.16 -23.28
CA GLY A 296 11.83 -1.45 -22.34
C GLY A 296 12.88 -0.33 -22.24
N PRO A 297 13.93 -0.53 -21.41
CA PRO A 297 15.00 0.45 -21.20
C PRO A 297 15.64 0.91 -22.52
N SER A 298 15.72 2.22 -22.74
CA SER A 298 16.30 2.84 -23.93
C SER A 298 16.79 4.25 -23.64
N ALA A 299 17.49 4.88 -24.59
CA ALA A 299 17.90 6.28 -24.48
C ALA A 299 16.72 7.27 -24.42
N GLU A 300 15.51 6.83 -24.77
CA GLU A 300 14.30 7.65 -24.79
C GLU A 300 13.40 7.45 -23.56
N CYS A 301 13.89 6.79 -22.51
CA CYS A 301 13.21 6.66 -21.23
C CYS A 301 13.96 7.40 -20.12
N ILE A 302 13.26 7.70 -19.03
CA ILE A 302 13.88 8.28 -17.84
C ILE A 302 14.27 7.14 -16.92
N GLU A 303 15.54 7.06 -16.58
CA GLU A 303 16.01 6.19 -15.49
C GLU A 303 15.81 6.92 -14.17
N PHE A 304 15.29 6.22 -13.16
CA PHE A 304 15.22 6.73 -11.81
C PHE A 304 15.95 5.81 -10.84
N ALA A 305 16.60 6.40 -9.83
CA ALA A 305 17.28 5.67 -8.78
C ALA A 305 17.14 6.40 -7.44
N LEU A 306 16.73 5.67 -6.41
CA LEU A 306 16.71 6.13 -5.04
C LEU A 306 18.05 5.80 -4.38
N GLN A 307 18.78 6.81 -3.96
CA GLN A 307 20.06 6.69 -3.27
C GLN A 307 19.92 7.16 -1.83
N VAL A 308 20.60 6.49 -0.91
CA VAL A 308 20.69 6.93 0.49
C VAL A 308 22.10 7.50 0.69
N ASP A 309 22.18 8.71 1.24
CA ASP A 309 23.44 9.37 1.54
C ASP A 309 24.26 8.50 2.49
N LYS A 310 25.48 8.13 2.09
CA LYS A 310 26.37 7.24 2.87
C LYS A 310 27.16 7.98 3.95
N THR A 311 26.84 9.25 4.20
CA THR A 311 27.70 10.17 4.93
C THR A 311 27.28 10.38 6.40
N SER A 312 27.14 9.29 7.16
CA SER A 312 26.93 9.35 8.63
C SER A 312 27.56 8.18 9.38
N THR A 313 28.68 7.64 8.89
CA THR A 313 29.53 6.69 9.65
C THR A 313 30.94 7.22 9.71
N GLY A 314 31.16 8.14 10.63
CA GLY A 314 32.46 8.75 10.88
C GLY A 314 32.40 9.75 12.04
N LEU A 315 32.22 9.22 13.25
CA LEU A 315 32.88 9.59 14.52
C LEU A 315 32.16 8.91 15.70
#